data_AF-A0A8S9PXC4-F1
#
_entry.id   AF-A0A8S9PXC4-F1
#
_cell.length_a   1.000
_cell.length_b   1.000
_cell.length_c   1.000
_cell.angle_alpha   90.00
_cell.angle_beta   90.00
_cell.angle_gamma   90.00
#
_symmetry.space_group_name_H-M   'P 1'
#
loop_
_entity.id
_entity.type
_entity.pdbx_description
1 polymer ?
#
loop_
_entity_poly.entity_id
_entity_poly.type
_entity_poly.pdbx_seq_one_letter_code
_entity_poly.pdbx_strand_id
1 'polypeptide(L)'
;MPLTPKFISMAATERYLGLRGRKFINQQRLDLLDEKLADVRKIVTDAGLIHTLIEFDVYHPNVVREFIANLHEAEEQDDGVAVYVRGSLIDFSPSLINSLYCIPGFEEDPNWMEEDIDEVCGFLTNGQINRWENMSSKYLTKTNQVLYMLVCSNWIPSMNYTSMNQKHLKFVYMLHHHEGGFDFGKLVYDQIIAMGENTKTKRTRRIMFPTLIQQAIHFQRIIPSDTRNDEFTGPPKLVVKDIKAGRGT
;
A
#
# COMPACT_ATOMS: atom_id res chain seq x y z
N MET A 1 4.72 -31.89 -0.70
CA MET A 1 6.08 -31.47 -1.05
C MET A 1 6.01 -30.42 -2.15
N PRO A 2 6.78 -29.33 -2.08
CA PRO A 2 6.75 -28.27 -3.10
C PRO A 2 7.30 -28.77 -4.44
N LEU A 3 6.72 -28.30 -5.56
CA LEU A 3 7.14 -28.68 -6.90
C LEU A 3 8.58 -28.23 -7.22
N THR A 4 8.94 -27.01 -6.80
CA THR A 4 10.28 -26.44 -6.97
C THR A 4 10.64 -25.60 -5.74
N PRO A 5 11.89 -25.09 -5.61
CA PRO A 5 12.19 -24.09 -4.61
C PRO A 5 11.27 -22.87 -4.69
N LYS A 6 10.84 -22.44 -5.89
CA LYS A 6 10.03 -21.22 -6.09
C LYS A 6 8.53 -21.42 -5.95
N PHE A 7 8.02 -22.61 -6.30
CA PHE A 7 6.58 -22.84 -6.44
C PHE A 7 6.14 -24.14 -5.79
N ILE A 8 5.01 -24.07 -5.08
CA ILE A 8 4.40 -25.23 -4.44
C ILE A 8 3.73 -26.16 -5.45
N SER A 9 3.24 -25.63 -6.58
CA SER A 9 2.52 -26.40 -7.60
C SER A 9 2.72 -25.88 -9.03
N MET A 10 2.17 -26.63 -10.00
CA MET A 10 2.05 -26.18 -11.39
C MET A 10 1.10 -24.98 -11.51
N ALA A 11 0.02 -24.92 -10.72
CA ALA A 11 -0.92 -23.80 -10.74
C ALA A 11 -0.26 -22.50 -10.27
N ALA A 12 0.61 -22.54 -9.26
CA ALA A 12 1.44 -21.40 -8.88
C ALA A 12 2.37 -20.96 -10.01
N THR A 13 2.98 -21.92 -10.72
CA THR A 13 3.84 -21.62 -11.86
C THR A 13 3.08 -20.90 -12.97
N GLU A 14 1.87 -21.35 -13.32
CA GLU A 14 0.99 -20.69 -14.29
C GLU A 14 0.59 -19.27 -13.87
N ARG A 15 0.24 -19.09 -12.58
CA ARG A 15 -0.06 -17.76 -12.02
C ARG A 15 1.15 -16.84 -12.14
N TYR A 16 2.34 -17.31 -11.79
CA TYR A 16 3.58 -16.56 -11.93
C TYR A 16 3.82 -16.10 -13.38
N LEU A 17 3.65 -16.99 -14.36
CA LEU A 17 3.75 -16.63 -15.79
C LEU A 17 2.78 -15.49 -16.15
N GLY A 18 1.54 -15.54 -15.64
CA GLY A 18 0.54 -14.47 -15.79
C GLY A 18 0.85 -13.16 -15.03
N LEU A 19 1.83 -13.17 -14.12
CA LEU A 19 2.30 -12.00 -13.37
C LEU A 19 3.55 -11.35 -13.99
N ARG A 20 4.36 -12.07 -14.79
CA ARG A 20 5.64 -11.57 -15.33
C ARG A 20 5.52 -10.24 -16.07
N GLY A 21 4.45 -10.05 -16.84
CA GLY A 21 4.20 -8.81 -17.59
C GLY A 21 3.57 -7.67 -16.77
N ARG A 22 3.18 -7.92 -15.52
CA ARG A 22 2.51 -6.90 -14.70
C ARG A 22 3.52 -5.92 -14.12
N LYS A 23 3.15 -4.65 -14.20
CA LYS A 23 3.86 -3.55 -13.54
C LYS A 23 3.47 -3.49 -12.06
N PHE A 24 4.26 -2.78 -11.28
CA PHE A 24 4.01 -2.53 -9.87
C PHE A 24 3.44 -1.12 -9.64
N ILE A 25 2.69 -0.95 -8.57
CA ILE A 25 2.45 0.36 -7.97
C ILE A 25 3.58 0.57 -6.96
N ASN A 26 4.50 1.47 -7.29
CA ASN A 26 5.63 1.77 -6.42
C ASN A 26 5.17 2.72 -5.31
N GLN A 27 5.48 2.35 -4.07
CA GLN A 27 5.30 3.21 -2.91
C GLN A 27 6.19 4.45 -3.03
N GLN A 28 5.79 5.52 -2.36
CA GLN A 28 6.58 6.74 -2.21
C GLN A 28 7.12 6.84 -0.79
N ARG A 29 8.18 7.63 -0.61
CA ARG A 29 8.77 7.91 0.71
C ARG A 29 8.75 9.39 1.03
N LEU A 30 8.67 9.70 2.32
CA LEU A 30 8.65 11.07 2.82
C LEU A 30 10.08 11.50 3.19
N ASP A 31 10.49 12.70 2.77
CA ASP A 31 11.70 13.32 3.30
C ASP A 31 11.38 13.96 4.66
N LEU A 32 12.04 13.52 5.73
CA LEU A 32 11.87 14.11 7.06
C LEU A 32 12.44 15.53 7.15
N LEU A 33 13.38 15.89 6.26
CA LEU A 33 14.07 17.18 6.27
C LEU A 33 13.42 18.23 5.35
N ASP A 34 12.46 17.84 4.50
CA ASP A 34 11.74 18.82 3.68
C ASP A 34 10.70 19.56 4.53
N GLU A 35 11.01 20.81 4.86
CA GLU A 35 10.13 21.73 5.60
C GLU A 35 8.79 21.99 4.89
N LYS A 36 8.74 21.85 3.57
CA LYS A 36 7.47 22.02 2.83
C LYS A 36 6.46 20.92 3.16
N LEU A 37 6.94 19.78 3.64
CA LEU A 37 6.15 18.62 4.02
C LEU A 37 5.86 18.57 5.52
N ALA A 38 6.18 19.61 6.30
CA ALA A 38 5.99 19.61 7.75
C ALA A 38 4.52 19.34 8.17
N ASP A 39 3.56 19.89 7.44
CA ASP A 39 2.13 19.68 7.68
C ASP A 39 1.70 18.24 7.37
N VAL A 40 2.13 17.69 6.22
CA VAL A 40 1.90 16.29 5.85
C VAL A 40 2.52 15.36 6.89
N ARG A 41 3.76 15.65 7.29
CA ARG A 41 4.53 14.88 8.28
C ARG A 41 3.85 14.88 9.64
N LYS A 42 3.31 16.03 10.08
CA LYS A 42 2.50 16.10 11.30
C LYS A 42 1.29 15.17 11.21
N ILE A 43 0.45 15.33 10.18
CA ILE A 43 -0.79 14.55 9.99
C ILE A 43 -0.52 13.04 9.98
N VAL A 44 0.48 12.58 9.23
CA VAL A 44 0.78 11.14 9.15
C VAL A 44 1.46 10.59 10.42
N THR A 45 2.10 11.46 11.21
CA THR A 45 2.65 11.08 12.52
C THR A 45 1.53 10.92 13.54
N ASP A 46 0.60 11.88 13.59
CA ASP A 46 -0.54 11.85 14.50
C ASP A 46 -1.49 10.67 14.19
N ALA A 47 -1.60 10.31 12.90
CA ALA A 47 -2.34 9.13 12.44
C ALA A 47 -1.57 7.80 12.63
N GLY A 48 -0.35 7.81 13.19
CA GLY A 48 0.45 6.61 13.45
C GLY A 48 1.05 5.93 12.21
N LEU A 49 1.11 6.60 11.06
CA LEU A 49 1.53 6.01 9.78
C LEU A 49 2.94 6.42 9.32
N ILE A 50 3.68 7.22 10.10
CA ILE A 50 4.97 7.77 9.66
C ILE A 50 5.97 6.70 9.20
N HIS A 51 6.05 5.56 9.91
CA HIS A 51 6.95 4.46 9.57
C HIS A 51 6.65 3.83 8.21
N THR A 52 5.39 3.85 7.75
CA THR A 52 5.01 3.37 6.40
C THR A 52 5.58 4.23 5.27
N LEU A 53 6.11 5.42 5.57
CA LEU A 53 6.66 6.37 4.61
C LEU A 53 8.17 6.56 4.72
N ILE A 54 8.81 6.09 5.81
CA ILE A 54 10.25 6.24 6.05
C ILE A 54 10.98 4.90 6.10
N GLU A 55 10.32 3.83 6.54
CA GLU A 55 10.87 2.47 6.55
C GLU A 55 10.58 1.79 5.22
N PHE A 56 11.61 1.59 4.39
CA PHE A 56 11.44 0.97 3.09
C PHE A 56 12.63 0.10 2.70
N ASP A 57 12.32 -0.96 1.96
CA ASP A 57 13.28 -1.77 1.24
C ASP A 57 13.17 -1.58 -0.29
N VAL A 58 14.29 -1.85 -0.96
CA VAL A 58 14.27 -2.20 -2.37
C VAL A 58 13.67 -3.60 -2.52
N TYR A 59 12.87 -3.83 -3.57
CA TYR A 59 12.22 -5.11 -3.77
C TYR A 59 12.75 -5.84 -5.00
N HIS A 60 12.69 -7.17 -4.95
CA HIS A 60 12.93 -8.03 -6.10
C HIS A 60 11.62 -8.34 -6.83
N PRO A 61 11.44 -7.87 -8.07
CA PRO A 61 10.21 -8.08 -8.81
C PRO A 61 9.79 -9.56 -8.94
N ASN A 62 10.74 -10.48 -9.06
CA ASN A 62 10.42 -11.90 -9.18
C ASN A 62 10.02 -12.53 -7.85
N VAL A 63 10.73 -12.20 -6.76
CA VAL A 63 10.37 -12.68 -5.40
C VAL A 63 8.95 -12.24 -5.03
N VAL A 64 8.60 -10.97 -5.28
CA VAL A 64 7.25 -10.46 -5.02
C VAL A 64 6.21 -11.20 -5.88
N ARG A 65 6.51 -11.49 -7.14
CA ARG A 65 5.61 -12.27 -8.01
C ARG A 65 5.49 -13.74 -7.58
N GLU A 66 6.58 -14.34 -7.11
CA GLU A 66 6.60 -15.71 -6.56
C GLU A 66 5.69 -15.78 -5.33
N PHE A 67 5.83 -14.83 -4.39
CA PHE A 67 4.95 -14.70 -3.22
C PHE A 67 3.47 -14.61 -3.63
N ILE A 68 3.11 -13.68 -4.51
CA ILE A 68 1.71 -13.52 -4.97
C ILE A 68 1.22 -14.76 -5.72
N ALA A 69 2.09 -15.41 -6.49
CA ALA A 69 1.74 -16.63 -7.20
C ALA A 69 1.42 -17.78 -6.25
N ASN A 70 2.13 -17.91 -5.12
CA ASN A 70 1.89 -18.97 -4.13
C ASN A 70 0.76 -18.65 -3.15
N LEU A 71 0.29 -17.40 -3.07
CA LEU A 71 -0.70 -16.96 -2.06
C LEU A 71 -2.02 -17.78 -2.05
N HIS A 72 -2.47 -18.26 -3.21
CA HIS A 72 -3.70 -19.05 -3.32
C HIS A 72 -3.58 -20.46 -2.72
N GLU A 73 -2.36 -20.92 -2.46
CA GLU A 73 -2.06 -22.22 -1.86
C GLU A 73 -1.34 -22.03 -0.52
N ALA A 74 -1.46 -20.84 0.06
CA ALA A 74 -0.91 -20.54 1.37
C ALA A 74 -1.65 -21.33 2.45
N GLU A 75 -0.92 -21.73 3.48
CA GLU A 75 -1.47 -22.47 4.62
C GLU A 75 -2.17 -21.49 5.55
N GLU A 76 -3.41 -21.75 5.94
CA GLU A 76 -4.13 -20.92 6.91
C GLU A 76 -3.44 -20.95 8.28
N GLN A 77 -3.39 -19.80 8.94
CA GLN A 77 -2.92 -19.63 10.31
C GLN A 77 -3.92 -18.81 11.12
N ASP A 78 -3.77 -18.82 12.45
CA ASP A 78 -4.69 -18.15 13.38
C ASP A 78 -4.94 -16.66 13.06
N ASP A 79 -3.90 -15.94 12.63
CA ASP A 79 -3.97 -14.50 12.31
C ASP A 79 -3.61 -14.21 10.82
N GLY A 80 -3.56 -15.20 9.95
CA GLY A 80 -3.14 -14.95 8.56
C GLY A 80 -2.85 -16.19 7.75
N VAL A 81 -1.79 -16.15 6.96
CA VAL A 81 -1.37 -17.27 6.09
C VAL A 81 0.13 -17.48 6.07
N ALA A 82 0.58 -18.72 5.86
CA ALA A 82 1.96 -19.08 5.55
C ALA A 82 2.14 -19.22 4.04
N VAL A 83 2.96 -18.37 3.43
CA VAL A 83 3.20 -18.35 1.98
C VAL A 83 4.56 -18.98 1.66
N TYR A 84 4.56 -19.97 0.78
CA TYR A 84 5.81 -20.58 0.33
C TYR A 84 6.59 -19.64 -0.60
N VAL A 85 7.85 -19.37 -0.27
CA VAL A 85 8.79 -18.58 -1.08
C VAL A 85 10.19 -19.21 -0.97
N ARG A 86 10.74 -19.65 -2.10
CA ARG A 86 12.15 -20.09 -2.23
C ARG A 86 12.61 -21.09 -1.16
N GLY A 87 11.81 -22.13 -0.92
CA GLY A 87 12.13 -23.19 0.04
C GLY A 87 11.74 -22.87 1.48
N SER A 88 11.12 -21.72 1.76
CA SER A 88 10.68 -21.32 3.10
C SER A 88 9.19 -21.01 3.12
N LEU A 89 8.53 -21.22 4.26
CA LEU A 89 7.22 -20.65 4.54
C LEU A 89 7.44 -19.29 5.24
N ILE A 90 6.77 -18.27 4.73
CA ILE A 90 6.80 -16.89 5.23
C ILE A 90 5.44 -16.61 5.83
N ASP A 91 5.40 -16.30 7.12
CA ASP A 91 4.17 -15.90 7.79
C ASP A 91 3.75 -14.53 7.25
N PHE A 92 2.46 -14.37 6.98
CA PHE A 92 1.91 -13.12 6.48
C PHE A 92 0.57 -12.86 7.15
N SER A 93 0.54 -11.86 8.02
CA SER A 93 -0.62 -11.52 8.86
C SER A 93 -0.75 -10.01 9.07
N PRO A 94 -1.95 -9.51 9.42
CA PRO A 94 -2.14 -8.15 9.90
C PRO A 94 -1.19 -7.79 11.04
N SER A 95 -1.04 -8.66 12.06
CA SER A 95 -0.16 -8.37 13.21
C SER A 95 1.30 -8.24 12.84
N LEU A 96 1.79 -9.07 11.91
CA LEU A 96 3.16 -8.94 11.38
C LEU A 96 3.33 -7.60 10.67
N ILE A 97 2.38 -7.21 9.82
CA ILE A 97 2.44 -5.95 9.08
C ILE A 97 2.45 -4.75 10.04
N ASN A 98 1.58 -4.77 11.06
CA ASN A 98 1.56 -3.73 12.09
C ASN A 98 2.89 -3.66 12.85
N SER A 99 3.46 -4.82 13.20
CA SER A 99 4.77 -4.90 13.86
C SER A 99 5.89 -4.32 13.00
N LEU A 100 5.90 -4.57 11.68
CA LEU A 100 6.89 -4.01 10.75
C LEU A 100 6.92 -2.48 10.73
N TYR A 101 5.76 -1.84 10.94
CA TYR A 101 5.63 -0.39 10.90
C TYR A 101 5.38 0.25 12.27
N CYS A 102 5.62 -0.48 13.36
CA CYS A 102 5.41 0.01 14.73
C CYS A 102 4.00 0.57 14.97
N ILE A 103 3.00 -0.04 14.34
CA ILE A 103 1.59 0.34 14.47
C ILE A 103 1.00 -0.48 15.62
N PRO A 104 0.40 0.16 16.64
CA PRO A 104 -0.21 -0.57 17.75
C PRO A 104 -1.40 -1.41 17.27
N GLY A 105 -1.74 -2.48 18.01
CA GLY A 105 -2.98 -3.21 17.76
C GLY A 105 -4.21 -2.40 18.15
N PHE A 106 -5.30 -2.56 17.42
CA PHE A 106 -6.56 -1.85 17.66
C PHE A 106 -7.66 -2.83 18.07
N GLU A 107 -8.40 -2.50 19.14
CA GLU A 107 -9.59 -3.27 19.53
C GLU A 107 -10.78 -2.98 18.60
N GLU A 108 -10.93 -1.73 18.15
CA GLU A 108 -11.95 -1.30 17.18
C GLU A 108 -11.34 -0.37 16.13
N ASP A 109 -11.54 -0.71 14.85
CA ASP A 109 -11.09 0.09 13.71
C ASP A 109 -12.08 1.25 13.46
N PRO A 110 -11.63 2.52 13.28
CA PRO A 110 -12.55 3.62 13.03
C PRO A 110 -13.40 3.36 11.79
N ASN A 111 -14.71 3.59 11.89
CA ASN A 111 -15.63 3.44 10.75
C ASN A 111 -15.64 4.67 9.84
N TRP A 112 -14.47 5.02 9.32
CA TRP A 112 -14.26 6.19 8.46
C TRP A 112 -14.93 6.06 7.08
N MET A 113 -15.41 4.87 6.71
CA MET A 113 -16.10 4.64 5.44
C MET A 113 -17.51 5.22 5.42
N GLU A 114 -18.11 5.47 6.59
CA GLU A 114 -19.47 5.99 6.72
C GLU A 114 -19.57 7.52 6.71
N GLU A 115 -18.43 8.22 6.76
CA GLU A 115 -18.35 9.69 6.71
C GLU A 115 -19.12 10.28 5.52
N ASP A 116 -19.83 11.39 5.73
CA ASP A 116 -20.54 12.08 4.65
C ASP A 116 -19.54 12.63 3.62
N ILE A 117 -19.69 12.21 2.37
CA ILE A 117 -18.77 12.60 1.31
C ILE A 117 -18.80 14.10 1.01
N ASP A 118 -19.95 14.78 1.21
CA ASP A 118 -20.08 16.22 0.98
C ASP A 118 -19.36 17.02 2.07
N GLU A 119 -19.43 16.56 3.32
CA GLU A 119 -18.66 17.10 4.45
C GLU A 119 -17.16 16.91 4.24
N VAL A 120 -16.75 15.69 3.86
CA VAL A 120 -15.37 15.37 3.50
C VAL A 120 -14.85 16.28 2.40
N CYS A 121 -15.64 16.53 1.34
CA CYS A 121 -15.26 17.47 0.28
C CYS A 121 -15.10 18.90 0.82
N GLY A 122 -16.03 19.34 1.67
CA GLY A 122 -15.98 20.65 2.33
C GLY A 122 -14.69 20.83 3.11
N PHE A 123 -14.36 19.86 3.96
CA PHE A 123 -13.13 19.88 4.74
C PHE A 123 -11.87 19.88 3.85
N LEU A 124 -11.78 18.94 2.91
CA LEU A 124 -10.56 18.74 2.13
C LEU A 124 -10.25 19.88 1.15
N THR A 125 -11.26 20.70 0.83
CA THR A 125 -11.16 21.86 -0.07
C THR A 125 -11.24 23.20 0.66
N ASN A 126 -11.22 23.20 2.00
CA ASN A 126 -11.38 24.40 2.83
C ASN A 126 -12.65 25.20 2.46
N GLY A 127 -13.76 24.50 2.27
CA GLY A 127 -15.10 25.03 1.98
C GLY A 127 -15.38 25.37 0.52
N GLN A 128 -14.45 25.16 -0.42
CA GLN A 128 -14.68 25.50 -1.84
C GLN A 128 -15.69 24.58 -2.52
N ILE A 129 -15.71 23.30 -2.16
CA ILE A 129 -16.60 22.29 -2.74
C ILE A 129 -17.33 21.61 -1.59
N ASN A 130 -18.66 21.67 -1.60
CA ASN A 130 -19.55 21.06 -0.62
C ASN A 130 -20.48 20.00 -1.23
N ARG A 131 -20.19 19.60 -2.47
CA ARG A 131 -20.91 18.59 -3.25
C ARG A 131 -19.92 17.71 -3.98
N TRP A 132 -19.97 16.40 -3.71
CA TRP A 132 -19.08 15.40 -4.30
C TRP A 132 -19.02 15.47 -5.83
N GLU A 133 -20.14 15.76 -6.50
CA GLU A 133 -20.23 15.81 -7.96
C GLU A 133 -19.33 16.87 -8.58
N ASN A 134 -19.01 17.92 -7.82
CA ASN A 134 -18.16 19.03 -8.26
C ASN A 134 -16.68 18.82 -7.92
N MET A 135 -16.35 17.69 -7.27
CA MET A 135 -15.03 17.46 -6.72
C MET A 135 -13.98 17.20 -7.81
N SER A 136 -12.82 17.80 -7.62
CA SER A 136 -11.66 17.66 -8.52
C SER A 136 -10.37 17.87 -7.73
N SER A 137 -9.29 17.22 -8.14
CA SER A 137 -7.97 17.32 -7.48
C SER A 137 -7.47 18.76 -7.36
N LYS A 138 -7.86 19.64 -8.28
CA LYS A 138 -7.45 21.06 -8.28
C LYS A 138 -7.99 21.85 -7.08
N TYR A 139 -9.07 21.39 -6.44
CA TYR A 139 -9.70 22.06 -5.30
C TYR A 139 -9.15 21.59 -3.96
N LEU A 140 -8.45 20.44 -3.92
CA LEU A 140 -7.78 19.98 -2.71
C LEU A 140 -6.73 21.02 -2.28
N THR A 141 -6.63 21.25 -0.97
CA THR A 141 -5.48 21.99 -0.42
C THR A 141 -4.17 21.28 -0.80
N LYS A 142 -3.05 22.01 -0.85
CA LYS A 142 -1.76 21.40 -1.24
C LYS A 142 -1.37 20.23 -0.33
N THR A 143 -1.70 20.32 0.96
CA THR A 143 -1.53 19.25 1.94
C THR A 143 -2.35 18.02 1.56
N ASN A 144 -3.64 18.22 1.27
CA ASN A 144 -4.56 17.14 0.92
C ASN A 144 -4.27 16.55 -0.46
N GLN A 145 -3.69 17.30 -1.40
CA GLN A 145 -3.17 16.75 -2.66
C GLN A 145 -2.05 15.75 -2.42
N VAL A 146 -1.11 16.08 -1.54
CA VAL A 146 0.00 15.18 -1.17
C VAL A 146 -0.52 13.96 -0.42
N LEU A 147 -1.41 14.14 0.56
CA LEU A 147 -2.01 13.02 1.29
C LEU A 147 -2.81 12.11 0.35
N TYR A 148 -3.60 12.66 -0.56
CA TYR A 148 -4.34 11.86 -1.55
C TYR A 148 -3.41 11.06 -2.46
N MET A 149 -2.29 11.65 -2.89
CA MET A 149 -1.27 10.94 -3.65
C MET A 149 -0.68 9.78 -2.84
N LEU A 150 -0.35 10.02 -1.56
CA LEU A 150 0.15 8.99 -0.64
C LEU A 150 -0.86 7.86 -0.43
N VAL A 151 -2.16 8.17 -0.29
CA VAL A 151 -3.22 7.14 -0.28
C VAL A 151 -3.13 6.27 -1.52
N CYS A 152 -3.05 6.89 -2.71
CA CYS A 152 -3.02 6.18 -3.98
C CYS A 152 -1.73 5.37 -4.24
N SER A 153 -0.63 5.63 -3.52
CA SER A 153 0.65 4.91 -3.69
C SER A 153 1.00 3.97 -2.55
N ASN A 154 0.62 4.29 -1.31
CA ASN A 154 1.15 3.64 -0.11
C ASN A 154 0.12 2.88 0.70
N TRP A 155 -1.16 3.27 0.71
CA TRP A 155 -2.14 2.73 1.65
C TRP A 155 -3.35 2.09 0.98
N ILE A 156 -3.87 2.70 -0.09
CA ILE A 156 -4.95 2.16 -0.93
C ILE A 156 -4.53 2.31 -2.40
N PRO A 157 -3.62 1.45 -2.89
CA PRO A 157 -2.96 1.67 -4.16
C PRO A 157 -3.92 1.72 -5.35
N SER A 158 -3.80 2.77 -6.16
CA SER A 158 -4.62 2.96 -7.36
C SER A 158 -3.78 3.50 -8.53
N MET A 159 -4.19 3.10 -9.72
CA MET A 159 -3.58 3.55 -10.98
C MET A 159 -3.93 4.98 -11.36
N ASN A 160 -5.04 5.49 -10.83
CA ASN A 160 -5.62 6.75 -11.24
C ASN A 160 -5.67 7.71 -10.06
N TYR A 161 -4.57 8.43 -9.86
CA TYR A 161 -4.44 9.46 -8.83
C TYR A 161 -5.07 10.81 -9.24
N THR A 162 -5.47 10.96 -10.51
CA THR A 162 -6.09 12.19 -11.02
C THR A 162 -7.61 12.15 -10.91
N SER A 163 -8.23 10.96 -11.00
CA SER A 163 -9.64 10.78 -10.67
C SER A 163 -9.83 10.75 -9.16
N MET A 164 -10.76 11.58 -8.69
CA MET A 164 -11.19 11.58 -7.30
C MET A 164 -11.95 10.28 -7.00
N ASN A 165 -11.72 9.74 -5.82
CA ASN A 165 -12.35 8.52 -5.33
C ASN A 165 -12.83 8.77 -3.91
N GLN A 166 -14.09 8.46 -3.63
CA GLN A 166 -14.70 8.70 -2.32
C GLN A 166 -13.95 7.98 -1.20
N LYS A 167 -13.58 6.69 -1.40
CA LYS A 167 -12.81 5.93 -0.41
C LYS A 167 -11.47 6.60 -0.11
N HIS A 168 -10.76 7.10 -1.12
CA HIS A 168 -9.50 7.78 -0.87
C HIS A 168 -9.68 9.12 -0.15
N LEU A 169 -10.71 9.90 -0.49
CA LEU A 169 -10.98 11.16 0.21
C LEU A 169 -11.39 10.93 1.66
N LYS A 170 -12.27 9.97 1.92
CA LYS A 170 -12.65 9.58 3.28
C LYS A 170 -11.43 9.11 4.07
N PHE A 171 -10.51 8.38 3.44
CA PHE A 171 -9.26 8.01 4.07
C PHE A 171 -8.38 9.23 4.39
N VAL A 172 -8.23 10.20 3.47
CA VAL A 172 -7.51 11.45 3.78
C VAL A 172 -8.17 12.18 4.94
N TYR A 173 -9.51 12.26 4.96
CA TYR A 173 -10.26 12.88 6.05
C TYR A 173 -10.01 12.18 7.38
N MET A 174 -10.00 10.85 7.40
CA MET A 174 -9.69 10.05 8.57
C MET A 174 -8.31 10.40 9.15
N LEU A 175 -7.29 10.61 8.30
CA LEU A 175 -5.94 10.99 8.76
C LEU A 175 -5.93 12.30 9.57
N HIS A 176 -6.88 13.21 9.33
CA HIS A 176 -6.98 14.47 10.08
C HIS A 176 -7.72 14.35 11.41
N HIS A 177 -8.58 13.33 11.58
CA HIS A 177 -9.54 13.28 12.69
C HIS A 177 -9.28 12.14 13.69
N HIS A 178 -8.56 11.10 13.29
CA HIS A 178 -8.31 9.93 14.13
C HIS A 178 -6.88 9.96 14.68
N GLU A 179 -6.67 10.82 15.68
CA GLU A 179 -5.48 10.84 16.54
C GLU A 179 -5.49 9.56 17.39
N GLY A 180 -4.83 8.53 16.91
CA GLY A 180 -4.87 7.19 17.53
C GLY A 180 -4.51 6.09 16.54
N GLY A 181 -4.76 6.31 15.25
CA GLY A 181 -4.48 5.35 14.18
C GLY A 181 -5.67 4.43 13.88
N PHE A 182 -5.39 3.38 13.11
CA PHE A 182 -6.34 2.38 12.64
C PHE A 182 -5.56 1.10 12.27
N ASP A 183 -6.22 -0.03 12.06
CA ASP A 183 -5.55 -1.29 11.73
C ASP A 183 -5.02 -1.30 10.28
N PHE A 184 -3.83 -0.72 10.11
CA PHE A 184 -3.13 -0.67 8.83
C PHE A 184 -2.79 -2.06 8.29
N GLY A 185 -2.35 -2.95 9.18
CA GLY A 185 -1.99 -4.32 8.87
C GLY A 185 -3.16 -5.04 8.22
N LYS A 186 -4.35 -4.92 8.81
CA LYS A 186 -5.57 -5.50 8.25
C LYS A 186 -5.93 -4.87 6.91
N LEU A 187 -5.90 -3.55 6.80
CA LEU A 187 -6.18 -2.85 5.55
C LEU A 187 -5.31 -3.34 4.40
N VAL A 188 -4.01 -3.55 4.63
CA VAL A 188 -3.08 -4.00 3.59
C VAL A 188 -3.20 -5.50 3.33
N TYR A 189 -3.30 -6.31 4.39
CA TYR A 189 -3.49 -7.75 4.29
C TYR A 189 -4.68 -8.08 3.40
N ASP A 190 -5.85 -7.51 3.68
CA ASP A 190 -7.09 -7.75 2.92
C ASP A 190 -6.91 -7.39 1.43
N GLN A 191 -6.19 -6.31 1.13
CA GLN A 191 -5.91 -5.90 -0.26
C GLN A 191 -4.98 -6.87 -0.99
N ILE A 192 -3.98 -7.44 -0.31
CA ILE A 192 -3.03 -8.38 -0.90
C ILE A 192 -3.68 -9.76 -1.11
N ILE A 193 -4.45 -10.25 -0.13
CA ILE A 193 -5.23 -11.49 -0.27
C ILE A 193 -6.20 -11.38 -1.45
N ALA A 194 -7.01 -10.32 -1.49
CA ALA A 194 -7.94 -10.09 -2.60
C ALA A 194 -7.20 -9.96 -3.94
N MET A 195 -5.99 -9.41 -3.98
CA MET A 195 -5.19 -9.36 -5.21
C MET A 195 -4.76 -10.76 -5.67
N GLY A 196 -4.31 -11.62 -4.76
CA GLY A 196 -3.88 -12.99 -5.04
C GLY A 196 -5.01 -13.86 -5.61
N GLU A 197 -6.19 -13.81 -5.00
CA GLU A 197 -7.40 -14.50 -5.46
C GLU A 197 -7.81 -14.09 -6.88
N ASN A 198 -7.62 -12.82 -7.22
CA ASN A 198 -8.06 -12.26 -8.49
C ASN A 198 -6.97 -12.21 -9.57
N THR A 199 -5.86 -12.93 -9.37
CA THR A 199 -4.74 -12.94 -10.34
C THR A 199 -5.19 -13.37 -11.74
N LYS A 200 -6.07 -14.36 -11.90
CA LYS A 200 -6.48 -14.84 -13.25
C LYS A 200 -7.41 -13.89 -14.00
N THR A 201 -8.31 -13.21 -13.30
CA THR A 201 -9.41 -12.40 -13.87
C THR A 201 -8.98 -10.95 -14.16
N LYS A 202 -8.02 -10.41 -13.40
CA LYS A 202 -7.62 -8.99 -13.48
C LYS A 202 -6.20 -8.81 -14.00
N ARG A 203 -5.96 -9.30 -15.22
CA ARG A 203 -4.61 -9.43 -15.81
C ARG A 203 -3.84 -8.12 -16.01
N THR A 204 -4.54 -7.00 -16.14
CA THR A 204 -3.94 -5.66 -16.34
C THR A 204 -3.69 -4.90 -15.04
N ARG A 205 -4.19 -5.40 -13.90
CA ARG A 205 -3.97 -4.74 -12.61
C ARG A 205 -2.50 -4.83 -12.23
N ARG A 206 -1.97 -3.72 -11.74
CA ARG A 206 -0.61 -3.66 -11.21
C ARG A 206 -0.54 -4.36 -9.86
N ILE A 207 0.65 -4.88 -9.54
CA ILE A 207 0.94 -5.51 -8.26
C ILE A 207 1.14 -4.40 -7.22
N MET A 208 0.45 -4.52 -6.09
CA MET A 208 0.43 -3.55 -5.00
C MET A 208 1.42 -3.96 -3.89
N PHE A 209 1.87 -2.99 -3.10
CA PHE A 209 2.71 -3.20 -1.90
C PHE A 209 4.00 -4.04 -2.10
N PRO A 210 4.77 -3.87 -3.19
CA PRO A 210 5.93 -4.72 -3.44
C PRO A 210 7.04 -4.57 -2.39
N THR A 211 7.24 -3.35 -1.85
CA THR A 211 8.25 -3.11 -0.81
C THR A 211 7.84 -3.75 0.50
N LEU A 212 6.57 -3.63 0.91
CA LEU A 212 6.06 -4.28 2.12
C LEU A 212 6.15 -5.81 2.05
N ILE A 213 5.80 -6.41 0.92
CA ILE A 213 5.96 -7.86 0.72
C ILE A 213 7.44 -8.25 0.87
N GLN A 214 8.36 -7.48 0.29
CA GLN A 214 9.79 -7.73 0.47
C GLN A 214 10.23 -7.61 1.93
N GLN A 215 9.79 -6.56 2.64
CA GLN A 215 10.11 -6.35 4.06
C GLN A 215 9.60 -7.50 4.93
N ALA A 216 8.36 -7.97 4.70
CA ALA A 216 7.80 -9.10 5.44
C ALA A 216 8.62 -10.40 5.24
N ILE A 217 9.12 -10.62 4.03
CA ILE A 217 10.00 -11.75 3.72
C ILE A 217 11.35 -11.59 4.45
N HIS A 218 12.01 -10.43 4.31
CA HIS A 218 13.32 -10.16 4.90
C HIS A 218 13.31 -10.17 6.42
N PHE A 219 12.22 -9.73 7.05
CA PHE A 219 12.06 -9.73 8.49
C PHE A 219 12.14 -11.14 9.08
N GLN A 220 11.75 -12.15 8.32
CA GLN A 220 11.69 -13.53 8.79
C GLN A 220 12.85 -14.39 8.29
N ARG A 221 13.26 -14.21 7.04
CA ARG A 221 14.20 -15.11 6.36
C ARG A 221 15.11 -14.38 5.38
N ILE A 222 16.36 -14.82 5.30
CA ILE A 222 17.23 -14.52 4.17
C ILE A 222 16.85 -15.46 3.02
N ILE A 223 16.30 -14.90 1.96
CA ILE A 223 15.88 -15.68 0.80
C ILE A 223 17.03 -15.78 -0.22
N PRO A 224 17.38 -16.99 -0.71
CA PRO A 224 18.43 -17.15 -1.71
C PRO A 224 18.15 -16.35 -2.98
N SER A 225 19.09 -15.52 -3.42
CA SER A 225 19.01 -14.78 -4.68
C SER A 225 19.25 -15.69 -5.87
N ASP A 226 18.42 -15.63 -6.90
CA ASP A 226 18.71 -16.17 -8.23
C ASP A 226 19.38 -15.06 -9.05
N THR A 227 20.69 -14.93 -8.90
CA THR A 227 21.50 -13.82 -9.46
C THR A 227 21.42 -13.67 -10.97
N ARG A 228 20.87 -14.66 -11.69
CA ARG A 228 20.64 -14.58 -13.14
C ARG A 228 19.35 -13.83 -13.52
N ASN A 229 18.41 -13.71 -12.60
CA ASN A 229 17.06 -13.18 -12.87
C ASN A 229 16.62 -12.09 -11.88
N ASP A 230 17.30 -11.95 -10.74
CA ASP A 230 16.87 -11.05 -9.67
C ASP A 230 17.67 -9.75 -9.64
N GLU A 231 17.12 -8.72 -10.27
CA GLU A 231 17.58 -7.34 -10.07
C GLU A 231 16.70 -6.64 -9.02
N PHE A 232 17.32 -5.88 -8.14
CA PHE A 232 16.60 -4.99 -7.24
C PHE A 232 16.06 -3.78 -7.98
N THR A 233 14.92 -3.27 -7.53
CA THR A 233 14.49 -1.93 -7.92
C THR A 233 15.36 -0.86 -7.26
N GLY A 234 15.34 0.35 -7.83
CA GLY A 234 15.86 1.53 -7.12
C GLY A 234 14.98 1.89 -5.92
N PRO A 235 15.47 2.75 -5.01
CA PRO A 235 14.69 3.17 -3.85
C PRO A 235 13.37 3.85 -4.26
N PRO A 236 12.32 3.77 -3.42
CA PRO A 236 11.09 4.54 -3.57
C PRO A 236 11.35 6.02 -3.84
N LYS A 237 10.53 6.59 -4.71
CA LYS A 237 10.61 8.02 -5.07
C LYS A 237 10.19 8.87 -3.88
N LEU A 238 10.84 10.02 -3.73
CA LEU A 238 10.44 11.03 -2.76
C LEU A 238 9.11 11.67 -3.18
N VAL A 239 8.23 11.85 -2.19
CA VAL A 239 7.07 12.73 -2.28
C VAL A 239 7.56 14.15 -2.50
N VAL A 240 6.89 14.90 -3.39
CA VAL A 240 7.16 16.31 -3.60
C VAL A 240 5.87 17.10 -3.45
N LYS A 241 5.91 18.19 -2.69
CA LYS A 241 4.81 19.15 -2.61
C LYS A 241 5.00 20.22 -3.68
N ASP A 242 4.27 20.10 -4.77
CA ASP A 242 4.37 21.09 -5.85
C ASP A 242 3.74 22.42 -5.42
N ILE A 243 4.55 23.47 -5.37
CA ILE A 243 4.10 24.81 -4.97
C ILE A 243 3.20 25.42 -6.05
N LYS A 244 3.24 24.93 -7.31
CA LYS A 244 2.49 25.48 -8.44
C LYS A 244 1.16 24.77 -8.74
N ALA A 245 0.93 23.58 -8.20
CA ALA A 245 -0.36 22.88 -8.35
C ALA A 245 -1.46 23.61 -7.54
N GLY A 246 -2.60 23.87 -8.17
CA GLY A 246 -3.75 24.58 -7.56
C GLY A 246 -3.96 26.03 -8.02
N ARG A 247 -3.11 26.58 -8.89
CA ARG A 247 -3.49 27.78 -9.67
C ARG A 247 -4.17 27.32 -10.95
N GLY A 248 -5.47 27.07 -10.86
CA GLY A 248 -6.29 27.04 -12.08
C GLY A 248 -6.10 28.36 -12.81
N THR A 249 -5.76 28.31 -14.09
CA THR A 249 -6.09 29.39 -15.01
C THR A 249 -7.60 29.53 -15.11
#